data_AF-A0A2R7Y2K8-F1
#
_entry.id   AF-A0A2R7Y2K8-F1
#
_cell.length_a   1.000
_cell.length_b   1.000
_cell.length_c   1.000
_cell.angle_alpha   90.00
_cell.angle_beta   90.00
_cell.angle_gamma   90.00
#
_symmetry.space_group_name_H-M   'P 1'
#
loop_
_entity.id
_entity.type
_entity.pdbx_description
1 polymer ?
#
loop_
_entity_poly.entity_id
_entity_poly.type
_entity_poly.pdbx_seq_one_letter_code
_entity_poly.pdbx_strand_id
1 'polypeptide(L)'
;MGSIKRLIKADSVRIKIRRESADQEWPDVTQLVVSLFPELIHAFKEADASFEEKTSTYPPEYYELFVHPAVAVLPLEDADKLIVELEKRTAKKVDDGSFRVLFDGKQYTISVEYPCG
;
A
#
# COMPACT_ATOMS: atom_id res chain seq x y z
N MET A 1 -20.78 24.11 -19.81
CA MET A 1 -21.88 23.14 -20.03
C MET A 1 -21.46 22.26 -21.19
N GLY A 2 -21.32 20.94 -21.14
CA GLY A 2 -21.44 19.94 -20.10
C GLY A 2 -21.12 18.60 -20.78
N SER A 3 -20.40 17.72 -20.10
CA SER A 3 -20.37 16.26 -20.28
C SER A 3 -19.09 15.71 -19.63
N ILE A 4 -19.00 15.83 -18.31
CA ILE A 4 -18.10 14.96 -17.56
C ILE A 4 -18.83 13.62 -17.50
N LYS A 5 -18.28 12.69 -18.27
CA LYS A 5 -18.62 11.27 -18.32
C LYS A 5 -18.89 10.76 -16.91
N ARG A 6 -19.94 9.94 -16.78
CA ARG A 6 -20.38 9.24 -15.57
C ARG A 6 -19.17 8.83 -14.73
N LEU A 7 -18.86 9.60 -13.68
CA LEU A 7 -17.97 9.15 -12.61
C LEU A 7 -18.70 8.01 -11.93
N ILE A 8 -18.15 6.81 -12.09
CA ILE A 8 -18.48 5.71 -11.20
C ILE A 8 -18.07 6.19 -9.81
N LYS A 9 -19.06 6.42 -8.94
CA LYS A 9 -18.88 6.71 -7.52
C LYS A 9 -18.20 5.51 -6.90
N ALA A 10 -16.88 5.48 -6.92
CA ALA A 10 -16.13 4.56 -6.09
C ALA A 10 -16.26 5.04 -4.65
N ASP A 11 -17.15 4.43 -3.87
CA ASP A 11 -17.30 4.75 -2.44
C ASP A 11 -16.10 4.23 -1.61
N SER A 12 -15.25 3.39 -2.21
CA SER A 12 -14.08 2.79 -1.59
C SER A 12 -12.91 2.63 -2.56
N VAL A 13 -11.70 2.67 -2.03
CA VAL A 13 -10.43 2.51 -2.74
C VAL A 13 -9.71 1.26 -2.20
N ARG A 14 -9.09 0.49 -3.09
CA ARG A 14 -8.30 -0.68 -2.71
C ARG A 14 -6.85 -0.28 -2.52
N ILE A 15 -6.28 -0.66 -1.40
CA ILE A 15 -4.90 -0.38 -1.03
C ILE A 15 -4.17 -1.73 -0.95
N LYS A 16 -3.28 -1.98 -1.90
CA LYS A 16 -2.40 -3.16 -1.91
C LYS A 16 -1.19 -2.90 -1.03
N ILE A 17 -0.88 -3.81 -0.13
CA ILE A 17 0.27 -3.73 0.77
C ILE A 17 1.15 -4.96 0.53
N ARG A 18 2.41 -4.73 0.18
CA ARG A 18 3.41 -5.77 0.02
C ARG A 18 4.52 -5.55 1.04
N ARG A 19 4.95 -6.63 1.70
CA ARG A 19 6.15 -6.64 2.54
C ARG A 19 7.39 -6.80 1.68
N GLU A 20 8.39 -5.96 1.90
CA GLU A 20 9.68 -6.02 1.19
C GLU A 20 10.79 -6.57 2.09
N SER A 21 11.79 -7.26 1.50
CA SER A 21 12.99 -7.70 2.23
C SER A 21 13.83 -6.51 2.68
N ALA A 22 14.45 -6.63 3.86
CA ALA A 22 15.30 -5.59 4.44
C ALA A 22 16.66 -5.42 3.73
N ASP A 23 17.04 -6.36 2.86
CA ASP A 23 18.30 -6.35 2.13
C ASP A 23 18.36 -5.28 1.02
N GLN A 24 17.24 -4.64 0.73
CA GLN A 24 17.15 -3.56 -0.26
C GLN A 24 17.22 -2.21 0.47
N GLU A 25 18.33 -1.48 0.30
CA GLU A 25 18.45 -0.12 0.82
C GLU A 25 17.59 0.84 0.01
N TRP A 26 16.68 1.55 0.68
CA TRP A 26 15.77 2.51 0.06
C TRP A 26 15.97 3.90 0.66
N PRO A 27 16.37 4.91 -0.14
CA PRO A 27 16.64 6.25 0.37
C PRO A 27 15.39 7.05 0.76
N ASP A 28 14.18 6.58 0.38
CA ASP A 28 12.92 7.35 0.47
C ASP A 28 11.81 6.65 1.29
N VAL A 29 12.14 5.97 2.40
CA VAL A 29 11.13 5.28 3.24
C VAL A 29 10.56 6.24 4.27
N THR A 30 9.22 6.34 4.34
CA THR A 30 8.56 7.15 5.37
C THR A 30 7.91 6.30 6.46
N GLN A 31 8.04 6.70 7.73
CA GLN A 31 7.30 6.05 8.81
C GLN A 31 5.81 6.40 8.71
N LEU A 32 4.95 5.38 8.57
CA LEU A 32 3.51 5.58 8.50
C LEU A 32 2.90 5.62 9.90
N VAL A 33 2.08 6.65 10.16
CA VAL A 33 1.32 6.76 11.41
C VAL A 33 -0.01 6.02 11.25
N VAL A 34 0.00 4.72 11.52
CA VAL A 34 -1.18 3.85 11.34
C VAL A 34 -2.34 4.14 12.28
N SER A 35 -2.13 4.93 13.35
CA SER A 35 -3.21 5.33 14.24
C SER A 35 -4.28 6.18 13.53
N LEU A 36 -3.96 6.70 12.34
CA LEU A 36 -4.89 7.42 11.47
C LEU A 36 -5.71 6.49 10.55
N PHE A 37 -5.30 5.22 10.37
CA PHE A 37 -5.88 4.28 9.41
C PHE A 37 -5.88 2.85 9.98
N PRO A 38 -6.76 2.54 10.96
CA PRO A 38 -6.78 1.24 11.63
C PRO A 38 -7.04 0.06 10.69
N GLU A 39 -7.74 0.28 9.58
CA GLU A 39 -8.03 -0.70 8.54
C GLU A 39 -6.74 -1.24 7.89
N LEU A 40 -5.67 -0.44 7.85
CA LEU A 40 -4.38 -0.87 7.30
C LEU A 40 -3.66 -1.84 8.23
N ILE A 41 -3.92 -1.81 9.54
CA ILE A 41 -3.20 -2.65 10.52
C ILE A 41 -3.44 -4.14 10.22
N HIS A 42 -4.67 -4.52 9.85
CA HIS A 42 -4.98 -5.89 9.48
C HIS A 42 -4.22 -6.30 8.21
N ALA A 43 -4.21 -5.45 7.19
CA ALA A 43 -3.52 -5.72 5.94
C ALA A 43 -1.99 -5.79 6.11
N PHE A 44 -1.39 -5.00 7.00
CA PHE A 44 0.03 -5.13 7.35
C PHE A 44 0.35 -6.49 7.98
N LYS A 45 -0.49 -6.96 8.91
CA LYS A 45 -0.32 -8.28 9.53
C LYS A 45 -0.50 -9.41 8.53
N GLU A 46 -1.45 -9.28 7.61
CA GLU A 46 -1.65 -10.26 6.54
C GLU A 46 -0.48 -10.28 5.55
N ALA A 47 0.08 -9.11 5.21
CA ALA A 47 1.27 -9.01 4.37
C ALA A 47 2.49 -9.67 5.05
N ASP A 48 2.64 -9.50 6.37
CA ASP A 48 3.68 -10.17 7.15
C ASP A 48 3.51 -11.69 7.13
N ALA A 49 2.31 -12.20 7.44
CA ALA A 49 2.04 -13.64 7.45
C ALA A 49 2.29 -14.27 6.07
N SER A 50 1.83 -13.62 5.00
CA SER A 50 2.08 -14.03 3.62
C SER A 50 3.57 -14.07 3.31
N PHE A 51 4.33 -13.04 3.70
CA PHE A 51 5.76 -12.99 3.49
C PHE A 51 6.51 -14.08 4.27
N GLU A 52 6.20 -14.28 5.55
CA GLU A 52 6.84 -15.30 6.39
C GLU A 52 6.55 -16.72 5.88
N GLU A 53 5.30 -17.02 5.50
CA GLU A 53 4.93 -18.32 4.93
C GLU A 53 5.72 -18.61 3.65
N LYS A 54 5.80 -17.63 2.74
CA LYS A 54 6.44 -17.83 1.44
C LYS A 54 7.96 -17.81 1.50
N THR A 55 8.54 -17.00 2.40
CA THR A 55 9.99 -17.01 2.64
C THR A 55 10.48 -18.26 3.36
N SER A 56 9.59 -18.96 4.07
CA SER A 56 9.90 -20.29 4.61
C SER A 56 9.73 -21.42 3.57
N THR A 57 9.00 -21.18 2.48
CA THR A 57 8.59 -22.23 1.53
C THR A 57 9.36 -22.20 0.22
N TYR A 58 9.75 -21.01 -0.25
CA TYR A 58 10.36 -20.83 -1.57
C TYR A 58 11.76 -20.20 -1.46
N PRO A 59 12.61 -20.35 -2.49
CA PRO A 59 13.83 -19.57 -2.62
C PRO A 59 13.53 -18.08 -2.88
N PRO A 60 14.43 -17.15 -2.48
CA PRO A 60 14.21 -15.70 -2.61
C PRO A 60 13.88 -15.20 -4.01
N GLU A 61 14.46 -15.82 -5.05
CA GLU A 61 14.22 -15.47 -6.45
C GLU A 61 12.76 -15.71 -6.91
N TYR A 62 11.96 -16.45 -6.12
CA TYR A 62 10.56 -16.71 -6.41
C TYR A 62 9.59 -15.89 -5.55
N TYR A 63 10.08 -15.10 -4.59
CA TYR A 63 9.21 -14.35 -3.69
C TYR A 63 8.28 -13.40 -4.43
N GLU A 64 8.77 -12.70 -5.44
CA GLU A 64 7.94 -11.77 -6.24
C GLU A 64 6.80 -12.46 -6.99
N LEU A 65 6.93 -13.77 -7.28
CA LEU A 65 5.92 -14.56 -7.99
C LEU A 65 4.84 -15.12 -7.04
N PHE A 66 5.15 -15.29 -5.75
CA PHE A 66 4.27 -16.00 -4.80
C PHE A 66 3.84 -15.17 -3.58
N VAL A 67 4.51 -14.06 -3.27
CA VAL A 67 4.08 -13.14 -2.22
C VAL A 67 2.92 -12.30 -2.76
N HIS A 68 1.71 -12.73 -2.43
CA HIS A 68 0.51 -11.96 -2.74
C HIS A 68 0.44 -10.71 -1.85
N PRO A 69 0.16 -9.53 -2.44
CA PRO A 69 -0.06 -8.34 -1.64
C PRO A 69 -1.34 -8.49 -0.81
N ALA A 70 -1.29 -8.13 0.45
CA ALA A 70 -2.49 -7.95 1.26
C ALA A 70 -3.30 -6.78 0.71
N VAL A 71 -4.62 -6.82 0.86
CA VAL A 71 -5.51 -5.77 0.34
C VAL A 71 -6.35 -5.20 1.47
N ALA A 72 -6.18 -3.91 1.73
CA ALA A 72 -7.11 -3.13 2.53
C ALA A 72 -8.11 -2.41 1.62
N VAL A 73 -9.34 -2.25 2.10
CA VAL A 73 -10.36 -1.44 1.43
C VAL A 73 -10.67 -0.27 2.33
N LEU A 74 -10.40 0.93 1.86
CA LEU A 74 -10.63 2.16 2.61
C LEU A 74 -11.76 2.96 1.97
N PRO A 75 -12.58 3.67 2.76
CA PRO A 75 -13.45 4.72 2.24
C PRO A 75 -12.65 5.74 1.45
N LEU A 76 -13.24 6.33 0.40
CA LEU A 76 -12.56 7.32 -0.44
C LEU A 76 -11.94 8.47 0.37
N GLU A 77 -12.66 8.99 1.37
CA GLU A 77 -12.18 10.08 2.22
C GLU A 77 -10.91 9.71 3.01
N ASP A 78 -10.82 8.48 3.49
CA ASP A 78 -9.68 8.02 4.27
C ASP A 78 -8.51 7.61 3.37
N ALA A 79 -8.80 7.06 2.19
CA ALA A 79 -7.79 6.84 1.16
C ALA A 79 -7.14 8.16 0.70
N ASP A 80 -7.93 9.22 0.51
CA ASP A 80 -7.42 10.55 0.15
C ASP A 80 -6.56 11.13 1.27
N LYS A 81 -6.98 11.00 2.55
CA LYS A 81 -6.15 11.41 3.69
C LYS A 81 -4.83 10.65 3.75
N LEU A 82 -4.86 9.34 3.52
CA LEU A 82 -3.67 8.49 3.49
C LEU A 82 -2.70 8.97 2.40
N ILE A 83 -3.21 9.20 1.20
CA ILE A 83 -2.41 9.66 0.06
C ILE A 83 -1.77 11.01 0.35
N VAL A 84 -2.55 11.98 0.83
CA VAL A 84 -2.02 13.31 1.18
C VAL A 84 -0.91 13.21 2.22
N GLU A 85 -1.06 12.35 3.24
CA GLU A 85 0.01 12.13 4.23
C GLU A 85 1.25 11.47 3.61
N LEU A 86 1.07 10.50 2.71
CA LEU A 86 2.17 9.85 2.00
C LEU A 86 2.91 10.82 1.07
N GLU A 87 2.20 11.65 0.30
CA GLU A 87 2.78 12.65 -0.59
C GLU A 87 3.57 13.71 0.18
N LYS A 88 3.02 14.23 1.29
CA LYS A 88 3.70 15.20 2.16
C LYS A 88 5.03 14.67 2.67
N ARG A 89 5.09 13.39 3.07
CA ARG A 89 6.26 12.81 3.71
C ARG A 89 7.31 12.31 2.72
N THR A 90 6.89 11.88 1.54
CA THR A 90 7.81 11.40 0.50
C THR A 90 8.28 12.51 -0.43
N ALA A 91 7.67 13.69 -0.36
CA ALA A 91 7.88 14.81 -1.30
C ALA A 91 7.71 14.42 -2.78
N LYS A 92 7.00 13.30 -3.03
CA LYS A 92 6.67 12.76 -4.35
C LYS A 92 5.16 12.80 -4.53
N LYS A 93 4.73 13.15 -5.74
CA LYS A 93 3.32 13.07 -6.15
C LYS A 93 2.99 11.63 -6.57
N VAL A 94 1.73 11.24 -6.42
CA VAL A 94 1.16 9.97 -6.93
C VAL A 94 1.11 9.97 -8.46
N ASP A 95 2.27 10.00 -9.13
CA ASP A 95 2.31 9.74 -10.57
C ASP A 95 2.42 8.23 -10.85
N ASP A 96 2.92 7.43 -9.89
CA ASP A 96 3.18 5.99 -10.07
C ASP A 96 2.40 5.07 -9.10
N GLY A 97 1.41 5.62 -8.40
CA GLY A 97 0.44 4.83 -7.61
C GLY A 97 1.01 4.04 -6.43
N SER A 98 2.31 4.14 -6.10
CA SER A 98 2.97 3.36 -5.05
C SER A 98 3.86 4.19 -4.12
N PHE A 99 3.85 3.83 -2.83
CA PHE A 99 4.57 4.49 -1.75
C PHE A 99 5.33 3.48 -0.91
N ARG A 100 6.53 3.84 -0.44
CA ARG A 100 7.31 3.02 0.47
C ARG A 100 7.16 3.52 1.89
N VAL A 101 6.76 2.63 2.78
CA VAL A 101 6.51 2.96 4.18
C VAL A 101 7.25 2.04 5.14
N LEU A 102 7.54 2.55 6.32
CA LEU A 102 7.97 1.78 7.47
C LEU A 102 6.80 1.65 8.44
N PHE A 103 6.48 0.41 8.83
CA PHE A 103 5.52 0.08 9.87
C PHE A 103 6.13 -0.97 10.79
N ASP A 104 6.11 -0.76 12.10
CA ASP A 104 6.68 -1.69 13.10
C ASP A 104 8.13 -2.15 12.82
N GLY A 105 8.98 -1.22 12.34
CA GLY A 105 10.38 -1.52 11.95
C GLY A 105 10.53 -2.29 10.64
N LYS A 106 9.42 -2.62 9.99
CA LYS A 106 9.32 -3.38 8.75
C LYS A 106 8.99 -2.45 7.57
N GLN A 107 9.57 -2.71 6.41
CA GLN A 107 9.36 -1.96 5.16
C GLN A 107 8.24 -2.55 4.29
N TYR A 108 7.39 -1.70 3.76
CA TYR A 108 6.28 -2.12 2.90
C TYR A 108 6.16 -1.20 1.68
N THR A 109 5.67 -1.76 0.59
CA THR A 109 5.17 -1.01 -0.55
C THR A 109 3.65 -0.95 -0.48
N ILE A 110 3.09 0.25 -0.49
CA ILE A 110 1.65 0.50 -0.57
C ILE A 110 1.33 0.96 -1.98
N SER A 111 0.44 0.27 -2.69
CA SER A 111 -0.07 0.69 -3.99
C SER A 111 -1.57 1.01 -3.91
N VAL A 112 -1.97 2.16 -4.42
CA VAL A 112 -3.35 2.62 -4.44
C VAL A 112 -4.00 2.23 -5.77
N GLU A 113 -5.04 1.42 -5.71
CA GLU A 113 -5.87 1.08 -6.86
C GLU A 113 -7.23 1.75 -6.76
N TYR A 114 -7.40 2.83 -7.53
CA TYR A 114 -8.71 3.42 -7.77
C TYR A 114 -9.53 2.47 -8.66
N PRO A 115 -10.81 2.22 -8.35
CA PRO A 115 -11.67 1.50 -9.27
C PRO A 115 -11.74 2.27 -10.58
N CYS A 116 -11.11 1.74 -11.63
CA CYS A 116 -11.25 2.28 -12.98
C CYS A 116 -12.68 1.95 -13.43
N GLY A 117 -13.48 2.98 -13.64
CA GLY A 117 -14.82 2.85 -14.17
C GLY A 117 -14.88 2.41 -15.63
#